data_AF-A0A2E2IPZ3-F1
#
_entry.id   AF-A0A2E2IPZ3-F1
#
_cell.length_a   1.000
_cell.length_b   1.000
_cell.length_c   1.000
_cell.angle_alpha   90.00
_cell.angle_beta   90.00
_cell.angle_gamma   90.00
#
_symmetry.space_group_name_H-M   'P 1'
#
loop_
_entity.id
_entity.type
_entity.pdbx_description
1 polymer ?
#
loop_
_entity_poly.entity_id
_entity_poly.type
_entity_poly.pdbx_seq_one_letter_code
_entity_poly.pdbx_strand_id
1 'polypeptide(L)' 'MVVSVDTPLILTAIGIMLAVPATFMFANWVRKNVDHGEARFGPDGKVISDEETKR' A
#
# COMPACT_ATOMS: atom_id res chain seq x y z
N MET A 1 -25.91 -32.40 6.21
CA MET A 1 -25.60 -31.03 6.65
C MET A 1 -25.98 -30.09 5.53
N VAL A 2 -27.03 -29.29 5.70
CA VAL A 2 -27.43 -28.27 4.72
C VAL A 2 -26.65 -27.00 5.06
N VAL A 3 -25.76 -26.57 4.17
CA VAL A 3 -25.06 -25.28 4.33
C VAL A 3 -26.00 -24.21 3.76
N SER A 4 -26.65 -23.46 4.64
CA SER A 4 -27.40 -22.27 4.24
C SER A 4 -26.43 -21.16 3.87
N VAL A 5 -26.50 -20.67 2.64
CA VAL A 5 -25.76 -19.47 2.23
C VAL A 5 -26.49 -18.28 2.85
N ASP A 6 -25.91 -17.72 3.91
CA ASP A 6 -26.44 -16.57 4.62
C ASP A 6 -25.56 -15.33 4.42
N THR A 7 -26.11 -14.15 4.74
CA THR A 7 -25.43 -12.87 4.56
C THR A 7 -24.05 -12.83 5.24
N PRO A 8 -23.88 -13.32 6.50
CA PRO A 8 -22.58 -13.38 7.14
C PRO A 8 -21.55 -14.25 6.39
N LEU A 9 -21.96 -15.42 5.87
CA LEU A 9 -21.07 -16.30 5.11
C LEU A 9 -20.63 -15.66 3.79
N ILE A 10 -21.54 -14.98 3.08
CA ILE A 10 -21.22 -14.25 1.84
C ILE A 10 -20.21 -13.13 2.11
N LEU A 11 -20.47 -12.30 3.14
CA LEU A 11 -19.55 -11.20 3.50
C LEU A 11 -18.17 -11.72 3.90
N THR A 12 -18.12 -12.84 4.62
CA THR A 12 -16.86 -13.50 4.99
C THR A 12 -16.11 -13.98 3.76
N ALA A 13 -16.78 -14.63 2.81
CA ALA A 13 -16.17 -15.09 1.56
C ALA A 13 -15.62 -13.92 0.72
N ILE A 14 -16.37 -12.82 0.61
CA ILE A 14 -15.91 -11.59 -0.07
C ILE A 14 -14.69 -11.01 0.65
N GLY A 15 -14.72 -10.93 1.99
CA GLY A 15 -13.60 -10.44 2.79
C GLY A 15 -12.33 -11.26 2.56
N ILE A 16 -12.44 -12.59 2.53
CA ILE A 16 -11.31 -13.49 2.25
C ILE A 16 -10.79 -13.28 0.83
N MET A 17 -11.67 -13.23 -0.18
CA MET A 17 -11.26 -13.02 -1.56
C MET A 17 -10.56 -11.68 -1.78
N LEU A 18 -10.98 -10.63 -1.06
CA LEU A 18 -10.42 -9.29 -1.23
C LEU A 18 -9.20 -9.00 -0.34
N ALA A 19 -8.95 -9.80 0.71
CA ALA A 19 -7.89 -9.52 1.68
C ALA A 19 -6.50 -9.37 1.03
N VAL A 20 -6.12 -10.31 0.17
CA VAL A 20 -4.83 -10.28 -0.53
C VAL A 20 -4.73 -9.08 -1.48
N PRO A 21 -5.62 -8.91 -2.50
CA PRO A 21 -5.48 -7.81 -3.44
C PRO A 21 -5.59 -6.44 -2.76
N ALA A 22 -6.45 -6.27 -1.76
CA ALA A 22 -6.57 -5.02 -1.02
C ALA A 22 -5.26 -4.67 -0.29
N THR A 23 -4.59 -5.65 0.31
CA THR A 23 -3.29 -5.45 0.97
C THR A 23 -2.22 -4.99 -0.02
N PHE A 24 -2.14 -5.62 -1.20
CA PHE A 24 -1.19 -5.21 -2.24
C PHE A 24 -1.51 -3.83 -2.83
N MET A 25 -2.80 -3.52 -3.04
CA MET A 25 -3.24 -2.20 -3.49
C MET A 25 -2.85 -1.12 -2.48
N PHE A 26 -3.07 -1.38 -1.18
CA PHE A 26 -2.69 -0.47 -0.12
C PHE A 26 -1.17 -0.29 -0.03
N ALA A 27 -0.40 -1.37 -0.09
CA ALA A 27 1.07 -1.30 -0.10
C ALA A 27 1.60 -0.50 -1.31
N ASN A 28 1.02 -0.71 -2.49
CA ASN A 28 1.38 0.05 -3.70
C ASN A 28 0.99 1.52 -3.58
N TRP A 29 -0.15 1.82 -2.95
CA TRP A 29 -0.55 3.19 -2.67
C TRP A 29 0.43 3.86 -1.71
N VAL A 30 0.81 3.20 -0.61
CA VAL A 30 1.82 3.69 0.34
C VAL A 30 3.13 3.97 -0.39
N ARG A 31 3.62 3.01 -1.19
CA ARG A 31 4.84 3.20 -2.01
C ARG A 31 4.75 4.40 -2.97
N LYS A 32 3.56 4.82 -3.40
CA LYS A 32 3.44 5.93 -4.37
C LYS A 32 3.16 7.27 -3.72
N ASN A 33 2.52 7.28 -2.56
CA ASN A 33 1.93 8.50 -1.98
C ASN A 33 2.50 8.83 -0.60
N VAL A 34 3.22 7.90 0.03
CA VAL A 34 3.98 8.20 1.24
C VAL A 34 5.40 8.51 0.81
N ASP A 35 5.83 9.74 1.11
CA ASP A 35 7.22 10.13 0.92
C ASP A 35 8.09 9.16 1.69
N HIS A 36 8.96 8.46 0.95
CA HIS A 36 9.95 7.61 1.57
C HIS A 36 10.93 8.56 2.25
N GLY A 37 10.82 8.71 3.56
CA GLY A 37 11.71 9.50 4.41
C GLY A 37 13.17 9.01 4.42
N GLU A 38 13.58 8.21 3.43
CA GLU A 38 14.97 8.16 3.00
C GLU A 38 15.32 9.55 2.51
N ALA A 39 15.77 10.41 3.42
CA ALA A 39 16.65 11.50 3.05
C ALA A 39 17.70 10.90 2.12
N ARG A 40 17.57 11.20 0.82
CA ARG A 40 18.45 10.65 -0.20
C ARG A 40 19.77 11.36 -0.01
N PHE A 41 20.66 10.81 0.81
CA PHE A 41 21.96 11.43 1.00
C PHE A 41 22.82 11.17 -0.24
N GLY A 42 23.34 12.22 -0.86
CA GLY A 42 24.35 12.07 -1.92
C GLY A 42 25.64 11.43 -1.38
N PRO A 43 26.60 11.09 -2.25
CA PRO A 43 27.93 10.61 -1.83
C PRO A 43 28.64 11.55 -0.85
N ASP A 44 28.24 12.82 -0.84
CA ASP A 44 28.75 13.88 0.03
C ASP A 44 27.98 14.01 1.37
N GLY A 45 27.05 13.10 1.68
CA GLY A 45 26.29 13.09 2.92
C GLY A 45 25.24 14.22 3.06
N LYS A 46 24.92 14.93 1.97
CA LYS A 46 23.90 15.99 1.93
C LYS A 46 22.56 15.45 1.44
N VAL A 47 21.46 15.94 2.02
CA VAL A 47 20.10 15.58 1.60
C VAL A 47 19.86 16.07 0.18
N ILE A 48 19.66 15.14 -0.75
CA ILE A 48 19.16 15.40 -2.10
C ILE A 48 17.67 15.72 -1.91
N SER A 49 17.37 17.00 -1.78
CA SER A 49 16.01 17.50 -1.92
C SER A 49 15.73 17.65 -3.42
N ASP A 50 14.63 17.06 -3.90
CA ASP A 50 14.21 17.15 -5.31
C ASP A 50 13.90 18.60 -5.76
N GLU A 51 13.93 19.58 -4.84
CA GLU A 51 13.74 21.01 -5.11
C GLU A 51 14.94 21.70 -5.78
N GLU A 52 16.17 21.19 -5.65
CA GLU A 52 17.35 21.82 -6.28
C GLU A 52 17.47 21.54 -7.79
N THR A 53 16.79 20.50 -8.32
CA THR A 53 16.86 20.14 -9.75
C THR A 53 15.94 21.00 -10.63
N LYS A 54 15.17 21.94 -10.06
CA LYS A 54 14.24 22.82 -10.77
C LYS A 54 14.73 24.26 -11.02
N ARG A 55 16.04 24.51 -11.01
CA ARG A 55 16.61 25.79 -11.48
C ARG A 55 17.60 25.62 -12.62
#